data_AF-A0A7X3R2X6-F1
#
_entry.id   AF-A0A7X3R2X6-F1
#
_cell.length_a   1.000
_cell.length_b   1.000
_cell.length_c   1.000
_cell.angle_alpha   90.00
_cell.angle_beta   90.00
_cell.angle_gamma   90.00
#
_symmetry.space_group_name_H-M   'P 1'
#
loop_
_entity.id
_entity.type
_entity.pdbx_description
1 polymer ?
#
loop_
_entity_poly.entity_id
_entity_poly.type
_entity_poly.pdbx_seq_one_letter_code
_entity_poly.pdbx_strand_id
1 'polypeptide(L)'
;MRPPKLPLPRLMSRILAAIVAMALLALVAVACGGDEGGEHATAVATPAATPAATTSAPEPVATEAPDAGATTTPTRPPEPTATPEPAAAPAATEAAAEEAPPARGGDPAHEPSGVAEEAAADMDSAVGGDAMDADMGDEMSDDGYDAEMEEPVSVERSSESREYIEPTLSAGEVDDNERWEEYLQYRDQYQGPEVHDVDVSERYVITVSDTAGHPVPNAEVRISAGEAVLFEGRTYANGQTLFFPRAFAASEGAESFTLSVAKGEASQELALTRGEAEAWDVVLDLEQAAVEGVPLDVLFLLDSTGSMADEIGQIKATLLSIATRISDLPSQPDLRMGMVAYRDRGDEFVTRLFDFEAEPARFLETIHGVVADGGDDYPESLNEAFHVAVHEPQWRRGDAIRLMFLIADAPPHLDYQDDYSYADVMVEANRRGIKTFSIASSGLDAQGEYVFRQIAQHTMGRFLFIVYGPGGTTSHSVSDYTVERLDDLVVSLVEEELAYLER
;
A
#
# COMPACT_ATOMS: atom_id res chain seq x y z
N MET A 1 -55.67 19.50 23.27
CA MET A 1 -54.24 19.77 23.05
C MET A 1 -53.71 18.70 22.12
N ARG A 2 -53.28 19.08 20.90
CA ARG A 2 -52.58 18.22 19.95
C ARG A 2 -51.07 18.51 20.06
N PRO A 3 -50.18 17.51 19.94
CA PRO A 3 -48.73 17.75 19.95
C PRO A 3 -48.27 18.38 18.62
N PRO A 4 -47.13 19.11 18.62
CA PRO A 4 -46.68 19.89 17.47
C PRO A 4 -46.06 18.99 16.39
N LYS A 5 -46.32 19.33 15.12
CA LYS A 5 -45.66 18.76 13.94
C LYS A 5 -44.37 19.54 13.68
N LEU A 6 -43.23 18.84 13.64
CA LEU A 6 -41.96 19.38 13.15
C LEU A 6 -41.91 19.28 11.60
N PRO A 7 -41.33 20.27 10.90
CA PRO A 7 -41.28 20.30 9.43
C PRO A 7 -40.09 19.51 8.87
N LEU A 8 -40.34 18.69 7.86
CA LEU A 8 -39.31 18.03 7.04
C LEU A 8 -38.59 19.06 6.14
N PRO A 9 -37.25 19.02 6.02
CA PRO A 9 -36.51 19.92 5.14
C PRO A 9 -36.69 19.54 3.66
N ARG A 10 -37.16 20.53 2.88
CA ARG A 10 -37.30 20.49 1.42
C ARG A 10 -35.93 20.69 0.77
N LEU A 11 -35.18 19.61 0.51
CA LEU A 11 -34.01 19.67 -0.39
C LEU A 11 -33.75 18.39 -1.21
N MET A 12 -34.72 17.49 -1.37
CA MET A 12 -34.57 16.28 -2.22
C MET A 12 -35.64 16.17 -3.33
N SER A 13 -36.32 17.26 -3.68
CA SER A 13 -37.38 17.22 -4.71
C SER A 13 -36.99 17.87 -6.05
N ARG A 14 -35.76 18.39 -6.20
CA ARG A 14 -35.31 19.03 -7.45
C ARG A 14 -34.26 18.23 -8.24
N ILE A 15 -33.62 17.24 -7.62
CA ILE A 15 -32.64 16.38 -8.31
C ILE A 15 -33.32 15.17 -8.97
N LEU A 16 -34.42 14.67 -8.38
CA LEU A 16 -35.15 13.52 -8.91
C LEU A 16 -35.94 13.82 -10.21
N ALA A 17 -36.31 15.09 -10.45
CA ALA A 17 -37.02 15.49 -11.68
C ALA A 17 -36.09 15.66 -12.89
N ALA A 18 -34.79 15.88 -12.68
CA ALA A 18 -33.80 16.00 -13.76
C ALA A 18 -33.33 14.63 -14.28
N ILE A 19 -33.30 13.61 -13.43
CA ILE A 19 -32.85 12.26 -13.80
C ILE A 19 -33.93 11.51 -14.61
N VAL A 20 -35.22 11.72 -14.31
CA VAL A 20 -36.32 11.11 -15.08
C VAL A 20 -36.50 11.73 -16.48
N ALA A 21 -36.05 12.98 -16.68
CA ALA A 21 -36.14 13.65 -17.98
C ALA A 21 -35.02 13.23 -18.97
N MET A 22 -33.85 12.80 -18.49
CA MET A 22 -32.77 12.30 -19.36
C MET A 22 -32.94 10.83 -19.77
N ALA A 23 -33.64 10.01 -18.98
CA ALA A 23 -33.91 8.61 -19.33
C ALA A 23 -34.99 8.43 -20.42
N LEU A 24 -35.78 9.47 -20.72
CA LEU A 24 -36.84 9.43 -21.74
C LEU A 24 -36.40 9.96 -23.12
N LEU A 25 -35.19 10.51 -23.26
CA LEU A 25 -34.67 11.00 -24.53
C LEU A 25 -33.76 10.01 -25.28
N ALA A 26 -33.39 8.89 -24.66
CA ALA A 26 -32.52 7.87 -25.25
C ALA A 26 -33.27 6.68 -25.89
N LEU A 27 -34.61 6.69 -25.92
CA LEU A 27 -35.43 5.55 -26.39
C LEU A 27 -36.17 5.75 -27.73
N VAL A 28 -35.79 6.72 -28.58
CA VAL A 28 -36.49 6.99 -29.86
C VAL A 28 -35.53 7.14 -31.06
N ALA A 29 -34.48 6.32 -31.18
CA ALA A 29 -33.61 6.41 -32.35
C ALA A 29 -33.02 5.08 -32.84
N VAL A 30 -33.80 3.99 -32.91
CA VAL A 30 -33.51 2.89 -33.85
C VAL A 30 -34.82 2.25 -34.32
N ALA A 31 -35.44 2.85 -35.33
CA ALA A 31 -36.44 2.19 -36.17
C ALA A 31 -36.61 3.00 -37.46
N CYS A 32 -35.96 2.57 -38.55
CA CYS A 32 -36.42 2.68 -39.94
C CYS A 32 -35.27 2.29 -40.91
N GLY A 33 -35.49 1.27 -41.73
CA GLY A 33 -34.67 1.00 -42.92
C GLY A 33 -34.68 -0.47 -43.39
N GLY A 34 -35.78 -0.91 -44.02
CA GLY A 34 -35.80 -2.09 -44.92
C GLY A 34 -35.09 -1.75 -46.25
N ASP A 35 -34.41 -2.69 -46.89
CA ASP A 35 -34.93 -3.76 -47.79
C ASP A 35 -34.74 -3.36 -49.27
N GLU A 36 -33.81 -4.04 -49.96
CA GLU A 36 -33.84 -4.52 -51.36
C GLU A 36 -32.65 -5.52 -51.45
N GLY A 37 -32.69 -6.76 -51.91
CA GLY A 37 -33.47 -7.41 -52.96
C GLY A 37 -32.47 -8.06 -53.93
N GLY A 38 -32.38 -9.40 -53.96
CA GLY A 38 -31.43 -10.08 -54.86
C GLY A 38 -31.39 -11.60 -54.72
N GLU A 39 -32.44 -12.27 -55.19
CA GLU A 39 -32.50 -13.72 -55.38
C GLU A 39 -31.44 -14.23 -56.38
N HIS A 40 -30.82 -15.38 -56.08
CA HIS A 40 -30.62 -16.44 -57.06
C HIS A 40 -30.50 -17.79 -56.35
N ALA A 41 -31.53 -18.62 -56.53
CA ALA A 41 -31.56 -20.03 -56.16
C ALA A 41 -30.69 -20.88 -57.11
N THR A 42 -30.07 -21.95 -56.61
CA THR A 42 -30.27 -23.33 -57.13
C THR A 42 -29.52 -24.41 -56.32
N ALA A 43 -30.29 -25.46 -55.97
CA ALA A 43 -29.99 -26.90 -56.05
C ALA A 43 -28.97 -27.57 -55.09
N VAL A 44 -29.54 -28.25 -54.09
CA VAL A 44 -29.45 -29.71 -53.79
C VAL A 44 -28.29 -30.50 -54.42
N ALA A 45 -27.47 -31.15 -53.57
CA ALA A 45 -27.07 -32.56 -53.72
C ALA A 45 -26.32 -33.08 -52.47
N THR A 46 -26.88 -34.11 -51.83
CA THR A 46 -26.12 -35.12 -51.07
C THR A 46 -25.48 -36.08 -52.08
N PRO A 47 -24.30 -36.65 -51.80
CA PRO A 47 -24.27 -38.11 -51.66
C PRO A 47 -23.32 -38.61 -50.57
N ALA A 48 -23.61 -39.84 -50.15
CA ALA A 48 -22.86 -40.65 -49.20
C ALA A 48 -21.73 -41.47 -49.85
N ALA A 49 -20.85 -41.96 -48.96
CA ALA A 49 -20.06 -43.20 -49.02
C ALA A 49 -18.60 -43.17 -49.54
N THR A 50 -17.75 -43.69 -48.65
CA THR A 50 -16.33 -44.07 -48.66
C THR A 50 -15.91 -45.00 -49.81
N PRO A 51 -14.59 -45.13 -50.12
CA PRO A 51 -13.80 -46.21 -49.49
C PRO A 51 -12.35 -45.83 -49.10
N ALA A 52 -11.72 -46.77 -48.39
CA ALA A 52 -10.51 -46.71 -47.57
C ALA A 52 -9.15 -46.53 -48.29
N ALA A 53 -8.16 -46.04 -47.53
CA ALA A 53 -6.77 -46.54 -47.52
C ALA A 53 -5.97 -46.03 -46.29
N THR A 54 -5.69 -46.96 -45.38
CA THR A 54 -4.45 -47.24 -44.63
C THR A 54 -3.33 -46.18 -44.60
N THR A 55 -2.83 -45.82 -43.40
CA THR A 55 -1.45 -46.10 -42.91
C THR A 55 -1.32 -45.82 -41.40
N SER A 56 -0.50 -46.65 -40.77
CA SER A 56 -0.29 -47.02 -39.36
C SER A 56 0.00 -45.94 -38.31
N ALA A 57 -0.52 -46.20 -37.10
CA ALA A 57 -0.06 -45.68 -35.81
C ALA A 57 1.07 -46.57 -35.22
N PRO A 58 1.93 -46.06 -34.32
CA PRO A 58 2.80 -46.89 -33.49
C PRO A 58 2.15 -47.24 -32.14
N GLU A 59 2.27 -48.51 -31.74
CA GLU A 59 1.87 -49.08 -30.44
C GLU A 59 2.90 -48.83 -29.33
N PRO A 60 2.49 -48.91 -28.03
CA PRO A 60 3.34 -48.68 -26.87
C PRO A 60 4.12 -49.92 -26.43
N VAL A 61 5.31 -49.70 -25.86
CA VAL A 61 6.17 -50.75 -25.29
C VAL A 61 5.87 -50.93 -23.81
N ALA A 62 5.58 -52.18 -23.42
CA ALA A 62 5.54 -52.65 -22.04
C ALA A 62 6.90 -53.25 -21.65
N THR A 63 7.31 -53.08 -20.39
CA THR A 63 8.38 -53.88 -19.76
C THR A 63 7.94 -54.37 -18.38
N GLU A 64 8.23 -55.65 -18.14
CA GLU A 64 7.86 -56.47 -16.99
C GLU A 64 8.56 -56.10 -15.67
N ALA A 65 7.91 -56.52 -14.58
CA ALA A 65 8.36 -56.45 -13.18
C ALA A 65 9.46 -57.47 -12.82
N PRO A 66 10.00 -57.38 -11.58
CA PRO A 66 10.15 -58.59 -10.78
C PRO A 66 9.48 -58.48 -9.39
N ASP A 67 8.96 -59.62 -8.94
CA ASP A 67 8.34 -59.90 -7.63
C ASP A 67 9.39 -60.36 -6.61
N ALA A 68 9.30 -59.86 -5.37
CA ALA A 68 9.63 -60.58 -4.13
C ALA A 68 9.10 -59.76 -2.93
N GLY A 69 8.05 -60.29 -2.28
CA GLY A 69 7.32 -59.61 -1.22
C GLY A 69 7.95 -59.61 0.17
N ALA A 70 7.31 -58.84 1.06
CA ALA A 70 7.18 -59.14 2.49
C ALA A 70 6.03 -58.31 3.08
N THR A 71 5.15 -59.01 3.77
CA THR A 71 3.92 -58.56 4.43
C THR A 71 4.22 -57.75 5.69
N THR A 72 3.67 -56.53 5.82
CA THR A 72 3.39 -55.90 7.14
C THR A 72 2.10 -55.08 7.09
N THR A 73 1.28 -55.32 8.10
CA THR A 73 -0.07 -54.80 8.36
C THR A 73 -0.06 -53.29 8.68
N PRO A 74 -1.08 -52.50 8.26
CA PRO A 74 -1.15 -51.08 8.61
C PRO A 74 -1.60 -50.89 10.07
N THR A 75 -0.86 -50.05 10.79
CA THR A 75 -1.14 -49.72 12.21
C THR A 75 -2.05 -48.50 12.27
N ARG A 76 -3.10 -48.60 13.09
CA ARG A 76 -4.15 -47.60 13.36
C ARG A 76 -3.58 -46.33 14.04
N PRO A 77 -4.06 -45.12 13.70
CA PRO A 77 -3.71 -43.89 14.43
C PRO A 77 -4.28 -43.90 15.86
N PRO A 78 -3.61 -43.30 16.86
CA PRO A 78 -4.10 -43.27 18.23
C PRO A 78 -5.24 -42.24 18.42
N GLU A 79 -6.28 -42.65 19.15
CA GLU A 79 -7.41 -41.83 19.61
C GLU A 79 -6.99 -40.80 20.67
N PRO A 80 -7.62 -39.62 20.74
CA PRO A 80 -7.35 -38.61 21.76
C PRO A 80 -8.00 -38.99 23.09
N THR A 81 -7.22 -38.91 24.18
CA THR A 81 -7.69 -39.21 25.54
C THR A 81 -8.00 -37.91 26.32
N ALA A 82 -9.28 -37.77 26.66
CA ALA A 82 -9.91 -37.19 27.84
C ALA A 82 -9.36 -35.90 28.51
N THR A 83 -10.25 -34.91 28.51
CA THR A 83 -10.43 -33.78 29.43
C THR A 83 -10.31 -34.13 30.91
N PRO A 84 -9.82 -33.20 31.74
CA PRO A 84 -10.33 -33.01 33.10
C PRO A 84 -10.95 -31.60 33.28
N GLU A 85 -12.20 -31.59 33.76
CA GLU A 85 -12.94 -30.41 34.27
C GLU A 85 -12.68 -30.25 35.80
N PRO A 86 -13.18 -29.21 36.48
CA PRO A 86 -12.39 -28.12 37.06
C PRO A 86 -12.19 -28.23 38.58
N ALA A 87 -11.13 -27.61 39.10
CA ALA A 87 -10.91 -27.46 40.54
C ALA A 87 -11.34 -26.07 41.03
N ALA A 88 -12.07 -26.09 42.15
CA ALA A 88 -12.84 -25.01 42.75
C ALA A 88 -12.06 -23.78 43.22
N ALA A 89 -12.77 -22.65 43.22
CA ALA A 89 -12.43 -21.41 43.91
C ALA A 89 -12.23 -21.59 45.43
N PRO A 90 -11.49 -20.67 46.07
CA PRO A 90 -11.82 -20.21 47.40
C PRO A 90 -12.26 -18.74 47.41
N ALA A 91 -13.08 -18.47 48.41
CA ALA A 91 -13.93 -17.32 48.61
C ALA A 91 -13.20 -16.04 49.05
N ALA A 92 -13.94 -14.94 48.91
CA ALA A 92 -13.68 -13.63 49.48
C ALA A 92 -13.40 -13.66 50.99
N THR A 93 -12.57 -12.71 51.43
CA THR A 93 -12.57 -12.21 52.81
C THR A 93 -12.48 -10.69 52.78
N GLU A 94 -13.48 -10.07 53.41
CA GLU A 94 -13.56 -8.65 53.76
C GLU A 94 -12.49 -8.26 54.79
N ALA A 95 -11.92 -7.07 54.64
CA ALA A 95 -11.47 -6.19 55.73
C ALA A 95 -11.24 -4.79 55.12
N ALA A 96 -12.20 -3.88 55.24
CA ALA A 96 -12.39 -2.94 56.34
C ALA A 96 -11.56 -1.66 56.17
N ALA A 97 -12.31 -0.56 56.17
CA ALA A 97 -11.91 0.82 55.98
C ALA A 97 -11.05 1.38 57.12
N GLU A 98 -10.27 2.42 56.82
CA GLU A 98 -10.09 3.52 57.77
C GLU A 98 -9.95 4.86 57.03
N GLU A 99 -10.90 5.76 57.30
CA GLU A 99 -10.92 7.16 56.91
C GLU A 99 -10.01 8.01 57.82
N ALA A 100 -9.31 8.99 57.20
CA ALA A 100 -9.05 10.41 57.57
C ALA A 100 -8.90 10.84 59.06
N PRO A 101 -8.06 11.88 59.38
CA PRO A 101 -8.48 13.29 59.19
C PRO A 101 -7.34 14.32 58.92
N PRO A 102 -7.66 15.63 58.74
CA PRO A 102 -6.83 16.62 58.02
C PRO A 102 -6.21 17.73 58.90
N ALA A 103 -5.30 18.54 58.33
CA ALA A 103 -4.95 19.90 58.78
C ALA A 103 -4.30 20.68 57.61
N ARG A 104 -4.95 21.66 56.95
CA ARG A 104 -5.11 23.09 57.28
C ARG A 104 -3.84 23.86 57.67
N GLY A 105 -3.38 24.71 56.73
CA GLY A 105 -3.21 26.15 56.96
C GLY A 105 -1.78 26.70 56.91
N GLY A 106 -1.52 27.64 55.97
CA GLY A 106 -0.46 28.63 56.12
C GLY A 106 0.19 29.14 54.83
N ASP A 107 -0.48 30.05 54.11
CA ASP A 107 0.19 31.17 53.43
C ASP A 107 0.57 32.23 54.50
N PRO A 108 1.53 33.19 54.28
CA PRO A 108 1.74 33.89 53.01
C PRO A 108 3.18 34.37 52.65
N ALA A 109 3.27 34.93 51.44
CA ALA A 109 4.06 36.10 51.03
C ALA A 109 5.56 35.94 50.65
N HIS A 110 5.86 36.06 49.35
CA HIS A 110 6.71 37.15 48.84
C HIS A 110 6.68 37.27 47.29
N GLU A 111 6.15 38.40 46.84
CA GLU A 111 6.56 39.19 45.66
C GLU A 111 6.68 40.65 46.17
N PRO A 112 7.29 41.65 45.48
CA PRO A 112 7.48 41.75 44.02
C PRO A 112 8.77 42.47 43.53
N SER A 113 9.01 42.43 42.22
CA SER A 113 9.27 43.59 41.33
C SER A 113 9.83 43.06 39.99
N GLY A 114 9.37 43.42 38.79
CA GLY A 114 8.37 44.39 38.34
C GLY A 114 8.68 44.77 36.88
N VAL A 115 7.62 44.89 36.07
CA VAL A 115 7.39 45.83 34.93
C VAL A 115 8.50 46.02 33.86
N ALA A 116 8.23 46.00 32.55
CA ALA A 116 7.11 46.64 31.87
C ALA A 116 6.84 46.06 30.47
N GLU A 117 5.57 46.10 30.11
CA GLU A 117 4.97 46.03 28.78
C GLU A 117 4.84 47.47 28.24
N GLU A 118 5.14 47.72 26.96
CA GLU A 118 4.26 48.45 26.03
C GLU A 118 4.86 48.76 24.64
N ALA A 119 3.94 48.75 23.68
CA ALA A 119 3.84 49.62 22.49
C ALA A 119 4.56 49.24 21.18
N ALA A 120 3.74 48.72 20.27
CA ALA A 120 3.85 48.92 18.83
C ALA A 120 3.38 50.33 18.43
N ALA A 121 4.08 50.97 17.50
CA ALA A 121 3.57 52.06 16.68
C ALA A 121 4.38 52.19 15.37
N ASP A 122 3.64 52.37 14.29
CA ASP A 122 4.03 52.71 12.91
C ASP A 122 5.06 53.85 12.80
N MET A 123 5.91 53.80 11.76
CA MET A 123 6.16 54.97 10.91
C MET A 123 6.54 54.59 9.47
N ASP A 124 5.92 55.35 8.58
CA ASP A 124 5.84 55.30 7.13
C ASP A 124 6.99 56.09 6.45
N SER A 125 7.19 55.74 5.19
CA SER A 125 7.81 56.40 4.03
C SER A 125 8.61 57.73 4.14
N ALA A 126 9.72 57.81 3.36
CA ALA A 126 9.77 58.46 2.03
C ALA A 126 11.06 59.24 1.72
N VAL A 127 11.41 59.21 0.41
CA VAL A 127 12.24 60.17 -0.39
C VAL A 127 13.76 60.12 -0.12
N GLY A 128 14.67 60.03 -1.09
CA GLY A 128 14.77 60.37 -2.52
C GLY A 128 16.23 60.85 -2.69
N GLY A 129 17.02 60.36 -3.64
CA GLY A 129 17.00 60.82 -5.03
C GLY A 129 18.20 61.73 -5.32
N ASP A 130 19.06 61.23 -6.22
CA ASP A 130 19.97 61.93 -7.15
C ASP A 130 21.32 62.58 -6.71
N ALA A 131 22.37 61.93 -7.23
CA ALA A 131 23.36 62.40 -8.22
C ALA A 131 24.15 63.71 -8.03
N MET A 132 25.47 63.62 -8.21
CA MET A 132 26.35 64.31 -9.18
C MET A 132 27.80 63.98 -8.78
N ASP A 133 28.54 63.13 -9.50
CA ASP A 133 29.29 63.33 -10.75
C ASP A 133 30.64 64.08 -10.60
N ALA A 134 31.64 63.46 -11.24
CA ALA A 134 33.08 63.71 -11.49
C ALA A 134 33.79 65.00 -10.99
N ASP A 135 35.07 64.89 -10.57
CA ASP A 135 36.22 65.00 -11.50
C ASP A 135 37.60 65.19 -10.80
N MET A 136 38.62 64.55 -11.41
CA MET A 136 40.07 64.83 -11.47
C MET A 136 40.97 65.12 -10.25
N GLY A 137 42.16 64.49 -10.26
CA GLY A 137 43.41 65.18 -9.92
C GLY A 137 44.46 64.37 -9.16
N ASP A 138 45.49 63.95 -9.87
CA ASP A 138 46.72 63.23 -9.50
C ASP A 138 47.65 64.03 -8.54
N GLU A 139 48.36 63.36 -7.62
CA GLU A 139 49.77 63.65 -7.23
C GLU A 139 50.34 62.70 -6.15
N MET A 140 51.60 62.31 -6.36
CA MET A 140 52.41 61.30 -5.64
C MET A 140 53.07 61.80 -4.33
N SER A 141 53.32 60.85 -3.41
CA SER A 141 54.55 60.71 -2.58
C SER A 141 54.50 59.36 -1.85
N ASP A 142 55.23 58.31 -2.24
CA ASP A 142 56.63 57.95 -1.89
C ASP A 142 56.84 57.68 -0.39
N ASP A 143 56.92 56.40 -0.01
CA ASP A 143 58.03 55.80 0.74
C ASP A 143 57.66 54.35 1.16
N GLY A 144 58.47 53.39 0.69
CA GLY A 144 58.15 51.97 0.67
C GLY A 144 58.70 51.13 1.83
N TYR A 145 58.29 49.85 1.83
CA TYR A 145 59.06 48.71 2.33
C TYR A 145 58.62 47.42 1.60
N ASP A 146 59.61 46.62 1.22
CA ASP A 146 59.55 45.36 0.46
C ASP A 146 58.59 44.32 1.04
N ALA A 147 57.79 43.69 0.16
CA ALA A 147 57.30 42.33 0.34
C ALA A 147 57.13 41.67 -1.04
N GLU A 148 57.61 40.43 -1.11
CA GLU A 148 57.79 39.60 -2.30
C GLU A 148 56.48 39.30 -3.03
N MET A 149 56.57 39.12 -4.36
CA MET A 149 55.44 38.70 -5.19
C MET A 149 55.03 37.26 -4.84
N GLU A 150 53.84 37.08 -4.28
CA GLU A 150 53.13 35.79 -4.36
C GLU A 150 52.16 35.79 -5.55
N GLU A 151 52.24 34.72 -6.32
CA GLU A 151 51.41 34.45 -7.49
C GLU A 151 49.91 34.40 -7.15
N PRO A 152 48.99 34.67 -8.10
CA PRO A 152 47.57 34.59 -7.82
C PRO A 152 47.20 33.15 -7.43
N VAL A 153 46.82 32.98 -6.17
CA VAL A 153 46.24 31.75 -5.64
C VAL A 153 45.03 31.39 -6.51
N SER A 154 45.19 30.32 -7.28
CA SER A 154 44.09 29.62 -7.91
C SER A 154 43.10 29.23 -6.83
N VAL A 155 41.94 29.89 -6.80
CA VAL A 155 40.79 29.44 -6.02
C VAL A 155 40.35 28.12 -6.66
N GLU A 156 40.95 27.01 -6.19
CA GLU A 156 40.37 25.71 -6.39
C GLU A 156 38.99 25.76 -5.74
N ARG A 157 37.95 25.82 -6.58
CA ARG A 157 36.62 25.43 -6.16
C ARG A 157 36.78 23.98 -5.72
N SER A 158 36.86 23.77 -4.40
CA SER A 158 36.65 22.46 -3.81
C SER A 158 35.28 22.01 -4.30
N SER A 159 35.29 21.13 -5.29
CA SER A 159 34.17 20.26 -5.53
C SER A 159 34.02 19.47 -4.24
N GLU A 160 33.10 19.89 -3.38
CA GLU A 160 32.54 19.02 -2.36
C GLU A 160 32.00 17.83 -3.15
N SER A 161 32.80 16.77 -3.21
CA SER A 161 32.33 15.45 -3.57
C SER A 161 31.20 15.17 -2.60
N ARG A 162 29.95 15.21 -3.09
CA ARG A 162 28.83 14.59 -2.39
C ARG A 162 29.32 13.19 -2.03
N GLU A 163 29.55 12.97 -0.74
CA GLU A 163 29.95 11.68 -0.23
C GLU A 163 28.84 10.71 -0.65
N TYR A 164 29.18 9.80 -1.58
CA TYR A 164 28.25 8.77 -2.01
C TYR A 164 28.14 7.80 -0.83
N ILE A 165 27.15 8.02 0.03
CA ILE A 165 26.83 7.10 1.12
C ILE A 165 26.27 5.86 0.45
N GLU A 166 27.06 4.79 0.39
CA GLU A 166 26.59 3.47 -0.04
C GLU A 166 25.40 3.07 0.83
N PRO A 167 24.26 2.65 0.24
CA PRO A 167 23.13 2.14 1.02
C PRO A 167 23.58 0.95 1.88
N THR A 168 23.52 1.10 3.20
CA THR A 168 23.97 0.07 4.16
C THR A 168 22.84 -0.71 4.81
N LEU A 169 21.57 -0.31 4.58
CA LEU A 169 20.44 -0.96 5.22
C LEU A 169 20.27 -2.37 4.67
N SER A 170 20.26 -3.34 5.58
CA SER A 170 19.87 -4.71 5.28
C SER A 170 18.45 -4.93 5.76
N ALA A 171 17.71 -5.78 5.05
CA ALA A 171 16.36 -6.16 5.42
C ALA A 171 16.11 -7.65 5.16
N GLY A 172 15.18 -8.21 5.91
CA GLY A 172 14.53 -9.47 5.56
C GLY A 172 13.12 -9.22 5.04
N GLU A 173 12.53 -10.23 4.42
CA GLU A 173 11.14 -10.20 3.98
C GLU A 173 10.38 -11.48 4.34
N VAL A 174 9.06 -11.35 4.43
CA VAL A 174 8.12 -12.47 4.47
C VAL A 174 6.92 -12.17 3.58
N ASP A 175 6.53 -13.15 2.78
CA ASP A 175 5.27 -13.13 2.03
C ASP A 175 4.21 -13.92 2.82
N ASP A 176 3.35 -13.21 3.54
CA ASP A 176 2.28 -13.80 4.34
C ASP A 176 1.20 -14.47 3.49
N ASN A 177 1.09 -14.12 2.20
CA ASN A 177 0.17 -14.79 1.30
C ASN A 177 0.72 -16.12 0.77
N GLU A 178 2.03 -16.19 0.55
CA GLU A 178 2.73 -17.44 0.22
C GLU A 178 2.77 -18.36 1.46
N ARG A 179 3.14 -17.82 2.62
CA ARG A 179 3.26 -18.55 3.90
C ARG A 179 1.97 -18.53 4.72
N TRP A 180 0.88 -18.87 4.06
CA TRP A 180 -0.48 -18.64 4.58
C TRP A 180 -0.78 -19.31 5.93
N GLU A 181 -0.38 -20.58 6.09
CA GLU A 181 -0.61 -21.32 7.34
C GLU A 181 0.17 -20.71 8.52
N GLU A 182 1.42 -20.29 8.28
CA GLU A 182 2.25 -19.61 9.27
C GLU A 182 1.65 -18.26 9.66
N TYR A 183 1.14 -17.51 8.69
CA TYR A 183 0.49 -16.23 8.94
C TYR A 183 -0.79 -16.37 9.78
N LEU A 184 -1.66 -17.34 9.46
CA LEU A 184 -2.84 -17.62 10.28
C LEU A 184 -2.46 -18.05 11.70
N GLN A 185 -1.42 -18.89 11.85
CA GLN A 185 -0.91 -19.27 13.16
C GLN A 185 -0.36 -18.07 13.96
N TYR A 186 0.40 -17.18 13.30
CA TYR A 186 0.88 -15.94 13.90
C TYR A 186 -0.27 -15.10 14.44
N ARG A 187 -1.35 -14.94 13.65
CA ARG A 187 -2.54 -14.19 14.04
C ARG A 187 -3.28 -14.82 15.22
N ASP A 188 -3.46 -16.14 15.20
CA ASP A 188 -4.13 -16.88 16.28
C ASP A 188 -3.35 -16.81 17.60
N GLN A 189 -2.03 -16.66 17.54
CA GLN A 189 -1.15 -16.59 18.71
C GLN A 189 -0.92 -15.16 19.22
N TYR A 190 -1.43 -14.15 18.51
CA TYR A 190 -1.23 -12.75 18.85
C TYR A 190 -1.81 -12.41 20.23
N GLN A 191 -0.98 -11.84 21.11
CA GLN A 191 -1.33 -11.43 22.48
C GLN A 191 -0.95 -9.96 22.75
N GLY A 192 -0.74 -9.17 21.70
CA GLY A 192 -0.38 -7.76 21.82
C GLY A 192 -1.58 -6.85 22.10
N PRO A 193 -1.37 -5.52 22.00
CA PRO A 193 -2.43 -4.51 22.10
C PRO A 193 -3.57 -4.71 21.09
N GLU A 194 -4.66 -3.95 21.26
CA GLU A 194 -5.80 -4.01 20.33
C GLU A 194 -5.39 -3.65 18.89
N VAL A 195 -6.04 -4.29 17.91
CA VAL A 195 -5.85 -4.05 16.48
C VAL A 195 -7.22 -4.04 15.81
N HIS A 196 -7.40 -3.25 14.76
CA HIS A 196 -8.60 -3.32 13.92
C HIS A 196 -8.50 -4.55 13.01
N ASP A 197 -8.86 -5.70 13.56
CA ASP A 197 -8.67 -6.96 12.87
C ASP A 197 -9.69 -7.22 11.75
N VAL A 198 -9.21 -7.78 10.64
CA VAL A 198 -10.03 -8.32 9.55
C VAL A 198 -9.91 -9.84 9.53
N ASP A 199 -11.04 -10.55 9.66
CA ASP A 199 -11.06 -12.02 9.60
C ASP A 199 -10.76 -12.51 8.17
N VAL A 200 -9.49 -12.88 7.98
CA VAL A 200 -8.97 -13.43 6.74
C VAL A 200 -8.90 -14.96 6.75
N SER A 201 -9.43 -15.64 7.79
CA SER A 201 -9.30 -17.10 7.96
C SER A 201 -9.93 -17.95 6.84
N GLU A 202 -10.73 -17.32 5.99
CA GLU A 202 -11.23 -17.88 4.74
C GLU A 202 -10.74 -16.99 3.59
N ARG A 203 -9.97 -17.56 2.65
CA ARG A 203 -9.33 -16.83 1.55
C ARG A 203 -9.56 -17.52 0.22
N TYR A 204 -10.04 -16.77 -0.77
CA TYR A 204 -10.08 -17.18 -2.17
C TYR A 204 -9.10 -16.36 -3.01
N VAL A 205 -8.28 -17.04 -3.80
CA VAL A 205 -7.36 -16.45 -4.78
C VAL A 205 -8.07 -16.41 -6.11
N ILE A 206 -8.34 -15.22 -6.63
CA ILE A 206 -8.94 -15.03 -7.95
C ILE A 206 -7.82 -14.70 -8.93
N THR A 207 -7.57 -15.59 -9.90
CA THR A 207 -6.56 -15.39 -10.95
C THR A 207 -7.24 -15.10 -12.28
N VAL A 208 -6.89 -13.98 -12.89
CA VAL A 208 -7.44 -13.54 -14.17
C VAL A 208 -6.35 -13.59 -15.24
N SER A 209 -6.62 -14.34 -16.30
CA SER A 209 -5.73 -14.47 -17.46
C SER A 209 -6.46 -14.23 -18.77
N ASP A 210 -5.70 -13.98 -19.83
CA ASP A 210 -6.23 -13.97 -21.20
C ASP A 210 -6.26 -15.38 -21.81
N THR A 211 -6.81 -15.50 -23.02
CA THR A 211 -6.90 -16.78 -23.75
C THR A 211 -5.55 -17.40 -24.10
N ALA A 212 -4.45 -16.62 -24.04
CA ALA A 212 -3.08 -17.11 -24.22
C ALA A 212 -2.40 -17.50 -22.89
N GLY A 213 -3.08 -17.29 -21.76
CA GLY A 213 -2.60 -17.62 -20.42
C GLY A 213 -1.76 -16.53 -19.76
N HIS A 214 -1.66 -15.33 -20.34
CA HIS A 214 -0.96 -14.21 -19.70
C HIS A 214 -1.82 -13.59 -18.60
N PRO A 215 -1.22 -13.09 -17.51
CA PRO A 215 -1.97 -12.39 -16.47
C PRO A 215 -2.66 -11.14 -17.03
N VAL A 216 -3.84 -10.82 -16.50
CA VAL A 216 -4.58 -9.59 -16.83
C VAL A 216 -4.54 -8.67 -15.63
N PRO A 217 -3.65 -7.65 -15.60
CA PRO A 217 -3.60 -6.69 -14.51
C PRO A 217 -4.76 -5.70 -14.59
N ASN A 218 -5.10 -5.07 -13.46
CA ASN A 218 -6.11 -4.03 -13.37
C ASN A 218 -7.51 -4.46 -13.89
N ALA A 219 -7.82 -5.76 -13.92
CA ALA A 219 -9.16 -6.26 -14.17
C ALA A 219 -10.04 -5.92 -12.96
N GLU A 220 -11.22 -5.38 -13.21
CA GLU A 220 -12.19 -5.06 -12.16
C GLU A 220 -12.83 -6.34 -11.67
N VAL A 221 -12.79 -6.56 -10.36
CA VAL A 221 -13.35 -7.74 -9.71
C VAL A 221 -14.43 -7.31 -8.74
N ARG A 222 -15.64 -7.86 -8.90
CA ARG A 222 -16.78 -7.65 -8.01
C ARG A 222 -17.27 -8.98 -7.49
N ILE A 223 -17.44 -9.10 -6.18
CA ILE A 223 -18.01 -10.30 -5.56
C ILE A 223 -19.21 -9.90 -4.72
N SER A 224 -20.31 -10.65 -4.85
CA SER A 224 -21.57 -10.40 -4.16
C SER A 224 -22.19 -11.66 -3.59
N ALA A 225 -22.95 -11.50 -2.50
CA ALA A 225 -23.85 -12.52 -1.95
C ALA A 225 -25.29 -12.00 -2.09
N GLY A 226 -26.03 -12.55 -3.07
CA GLY A 226 -27.33 -12.01 -3.44
C GLY A 226 -27.22 -10.57 -3.94
N GLU A 227 -27.93 -9.63 -3.31
CA GLU A 227 -27.86 -8.20 -3.65
C GLU A 227 -26.73 -7.45 -2.93
N ALA A 228 -26.09 -8.06 -1.93
CA ALA A 228 -25.04 -7.43 -1.14
C ALA A 228 -23.68 -7.56 -1.85
N VAL A 229 -23.05 -6.43 -2.11
CA VAL A 229 -21.70 -6.36 -2.67
C VAL A 229 -20.72 -6.51 -1.52
N LEU A 230 -19.89 -7.54 -1.58
CA LEU A 230 -18.92 -7.83 -0.53
C LEU A 230 -17.55 -7.27 -0.90
N PHE A 231 -17.16 -7.38 -2.16
CA PHE A 231 -15.84 -6.98 -2.61
C PHE A 231 -15.91 -6.23 -3.95
N GLU A 232 -15.14 -5.14 -4.04
CA GLU A 232 -14.85 -4.41 -5.27
C GLU A 232 -13.34 -4.12 -5.29
N GLY A 233 -12.63 -4.77 -6.20
CA GLY A 233 -11.17 -4.78 -6.25
C GLY A 233 -10.63 -4.70 -7.67
N ARG A 234 -9.31 -4.73 -7.77
CA ARG A 234 -8.59 -4.89 -9.03
C ARG A 234 -7.55 -5.99 -8.92
N THR A 235 -7.31 -6.71 -10.00
CA THR A 235 -6.16 -7.61 -10.07
C THR A 235 -4.84 -6.82 -10.12
N TYR A 236 -3.81 -7.37 -9.48
CA TYR A 236 -2.43 -6.85 -9.49
C TYR A 236 -1.68 -7.30 -10.76
N ALA A 237 -0.38 -6.98 -10.85
CA ALA A 237 0.42 -7.24 -12.06
C ALA A 237 0.40 -8.71 -12.50
N ASN A 238 0.42 -9.63 -11.53
CA ASN A 238 0.33 -11.06 -11.72
C ASN A 238 -1.09 -11.58 -12.07
N GLY A 239 -2.05 -10.68 -12.30
CA GLY A 239 -3.43 -11.03 -12.63
C GLY A 239 -4.26 -11.52 -11.45
N GLN A 240 -3.76 -11.41 -10.21
CA GLN A 240 -4.45 -11.94 -9.03
C GLN A 240 -5.06 -10.85 -8.15
N THR A 241 -6.12 -11.23 -7.43
CA THR A 241 -6.61 -10.53 -6.24
C THR A 241 -7.14 -11.53 -5.22
N LEU A 242 -7.23 -11.11 -3.96
CA LEU A 242 -7.73 -11.93 -2.87
C LEU A 242 -9.14 -11.50 -2.46
N PHE A 243 -9.95 -12.48 -2.05
CA PHE A 243 -11.25 -12.26 -1.43
C PHE A 243 -11.33 -13.03 -0.12
N PHE A 244 -11.77 -12.34 0.94
CA PHE A 244 -11.92 -12.90 2.27
C PHE A 244 -13.39 -12.88 2.69
N PRO A 245 -14.18 -13.96 2.45
CA PRO A 245 -15.59 -13.96 2.76
C PRO A 245 -15.89 -13.55 4.22
N ARG A 246 -15.11 -14.05 5.17
CA ARG A 246 -15.32 -13.83 6.61
C ARG A 246 -15.06 -12.41 7.08
N ALA A 247 -14.36 -11.60 6.29
CA ALA A 247 -14.23 -10.17 6.53
C ALA A 247 -15.57 -9.43 6.46
N PHE A 248 -16.60 -10.02 5.85
CA PHE A 248 -17.89 -9.38 5.62
C PHE A 248 -19.01 -10.10 6.37
N ALA A 249 -19.64 -9.42 7.32
CA ALA A 249 -20.82 -9.96 8.03
C ALA A 249 -21.97 -10.33 7.07
N ALA A 250 -22.10 -9.62 5.94
CA ALA A 250 -23.09 -9.93 4.92
C ALA A 250 -22.84 -11.26 4.16
N SER A 251 -21.67 -11.88 4.36
CA SER A 251 -21.37 -13.23 3.87
C SER A 251 -21.84 -14.32 4.83
N GLU A 252 -22.26 -13.99 6.05
CA GLU A 252 -22.61 -14.99 7.06
C GLU A 252 -23.77 -15.88 6.57
N GLY A 253 -23.52 -17.20 6.53
CA GLY A 253 -24.49 -18.18 6.01
C GLY A 253 -24.62 -18.24 4.48
N ALA A 254 -23.88 -17.42 3.72
CA ALA A 254 -23.86 -17.52 2.27
C ALA A 254 -23.08 -18.75 1.81
N GLU A 255 -23.76 -19.68 1.12
CA GLU A 255 -23.17 -20.90 0.55
C GLU A 255 -22.51 -20.65 -0.82
N SER A 256 -22.87 -19.55 -1.49
CA SER A 256 -22.30 -19.18 -2.78
C SER A 256 -22.20 -17.66 -2.97
N PHE A 257 -21.33 -17.26 -3.89
CA PHE A 257 -21.09 -15.88 -4.29
C PHE A 257 -21.15 -15.74 -5.81
N THR A 258 -21.53 -14.57 -6.28
CA THR A 258 -21.40 -14.20 -7.69
C THR A 258 -20.12 -13.39 -7.88
N LEU A 259 -19.18 -13.94 -8.62
CA LEU A 259 -17.94 -13.31 -9.08
C LEU A 259 -18.16 -12.72 -10.47
N SER A 260 -17.96 -11.42 -10.61
CA SER A 260 -17.92 -10.73 -11.90
C SER A 260 -16.53 -10.13 -12.10
N VAL A 261 -15.92 -10.41 -13.25
CA VAL A 261 -14.61 -9.89 -13.64
C VAL A 261 -14.74 -9.17 -14.97
N ALA A 262 -14.16 -7.97 -15.09
CA ALA A 262 -14.21 -7.19 -16.34
C ALA A 262 -12.90 -6.46 -16.63
N LYS A 263 -12.58 -6.33 -17.92
CA LYS A 263 -11.48 -5.50 -18.43
C LYS A 263 -11.86 -4.94 -19.80
N GLY A 264 -12.04 -3.63 -19.88
CA GLY A 264 -12.53 -2.99 -21.10
C GLY A 264 -13.93 -3.51 -21.47
N GLU A 265 -14.07 -4.11 -22.66
CA GLU A 265 -15.32 -4.70 -23.13
C GLU A 265 -15.46 -6.19 -22.77
N ALA A 266 -14.38 -6.84 -22.33
CA ALA A 266 -14.40 -8.25 -21.96
C ALA A 266 -14.88 -8.41 -20.50
N SER A 267 -15.76 -9.38 -20.27
CA SER A 267 -16.26 -9.70 -18.93
C SER A 267 -16.64 -11.16 -18.79
N GLN A 268 -16.49 -11.70 -17.60
CA GLN A 268 -16.95 -13.04 -17.23
C GLN A 268 -17.67 -13.00 -15.89
N GLU A 269 -18.66 -13.87 -15.71
CA GLU A 269 -19.35 -14.08 -14.44
C GLU A 269 -19.32 -15.57 -14.07
N LEU A 270 -19.06 -15.88 -12.80
CA LEU A 270 -19.01 -17.22 -12.25
C LEU A 270 -19.70 -17.27 -10.89
N ALA A 271 -20.20 -18.44 -10.52
CA ALA A 271 -20.61 -18.73 -9.15
C ALA A 271 -19.43 -19.35 -8.39
N LEU A 272 -19.05 -18.74 -7.26
CA LEU A 272 -18.09 -19.31 -6.31
C LEU A 272 -18.88 -20.07 -5.25
N THR A 273 -18.70 -21.39 -5.16
CA THR A 273 -19.31 -22.18 -4.09
C THR A 273 -18.38 -22.22 -2.89
N ARG A 274 -18.89 -21.88 -1.71
CA ARG A 274 -18.09 -21.86 -0.48
C ARG A 274 -17.53 -23.26 -0.18
N GLY A 275 -16.21 -23.35 0.01
CA GLY A 275 -15.52 -24.60 0.33
C GLY A 275 -15.31 -25.56 -0.84
N GLU A 276 -15.68 -25.18 -2.07
CA GLU A 276 -15.38 -25.98 -3.28
C GLU A 276 -13.90 -25.86 -3.68
N ALA A 277 -13.37 -24.64 -3.69
CA ALA A 277 -11.98 -24.35 -4.03
C ALA A 277 -11.50 -23.07 -3.33
N GLU A 278 -10.19 -23.01 -3.08
CA GLU A 278 -9.49 -21.83 -2.57
C GLU A 278 -8.91 -20.97 -3.70
N ALA A 279 -8.81 -21.50 -4.92
CA ALA A 279 -8.29 -20.81 -6.09
C ALA A 279 -9.32 -20.88 -7.24
N TRP A 280 -9.53 -19.74 -7.91
CA TRP A 280 -10.53 -19.57 -8.95
C TRP A 280 -9.93 -18.86 -10.16
N ASP A 281 -9.85 -19.58 -11.27
CA ASP A 281 -9.31 -19.06 -12.52
C ASP A 281 -10.43 -18.49 -13.41
N VAL A 282 -10.18 -17.31 -13.95
CA VAL A 282 -11.09 -16.59 -14.85
C VAL A 282 -10.34 -16.23 -16.11
N VAL A 283 -10.87 -16.64 -17.27
CA VAL A 283 -10.23 -16.40 -18.56
C VAL A 283 -11.05 -15.38 -19.33
N LEU A 284 -10.50 -14.19 -19.49
CA LEU A 284 -11.13 -13.16 -20.31
C LEU A 284 -10.73 -13.31 -21.77
N ASP A 285 -11.74 -13.29 -22.66
CA ASP A 285 -11.52 -13.22 -24.10
C ASP A 285 -11.17 -11.79 -24.51
N LEU A 286 -9.89 -11.45 -24.35
CA LEU A 286 -9.33 -10.17 -24.77
C LEU A 286 -7.92 -10.34 -25.30
N GLU A 287 -7.58 -9.53 -26.30
CA GLU A 287 -6.21 -9.41 -26.79
C GLU A 287 -5.51 -8.30 -26.02
N GLN A 288 -4.45 -8.64 -25.30
CA GLN A 288 -3.65 -7.65 -24.61
C GLN A 288 -2.51 -7.15 -25.54
N ALA A 289 -2.37 -5.83 -25.67
CA ALA A 289 -1.23 -5.24 -26.36
C ALA A 289 0.01 -5.24 -25.46
N ALA A 290 1.19 -5.61 -25.99
CA ALA A 290 2.44 -5.43 -25.26
C ALA A 290 2.63 -3.93 -24.97
N VAL A 291 2.93 -3.60 -23.72
CA VAL A 291 3.11 -2.21 -23.29
C VAL A 291 4.60 -1.96 -23.14
N GLU A 292 5.19 -1.26 -24.10
CA GLU A 292 6.51 -0.66 -23.90
C GLU A 292 6.38 0.48 -22.87
N GLY A 293 7.27 0.53 -21.89
CA GLY A 293 7.22 1.54 -20.84
C GLY A 293 5.96 1.45 -19.98
N VAL A 294 5.81 0.32 -19.26
CA VAL A 294 4.70 0.11 -18.33
C VAL A 294 4.54 1.34 -17.40
N PRO A 295 3.35 1.95 -17.34
CA PRO A 295 3.10 3.02 -16.39
C PRO A 295 3.24 2.52 -14.94
N LEU A 296 4.30 2.96 -14.24
CA LEU A 296 4.61 2.56 -12.87
C LEU A 296 4.60 3.76 -11.91
N ASP A 297 3.67 3.78 -10.98
CA ASP A 297 3.64 4.74 -9.87
C ASP A 297 4.18 4.08 -8.59
N VAL A 298 5.20 4.71 -7.99
CA VAL A 298 5.78 4.27 -6.71
C VAL A 298 5.61 5.38 -5.68
N LEU A 299 4.91 5.10 -4.58
CA LEU A 299 4.72 6.04 -3.48
C LEU A 299 5.44 5.55 -2.22
N PHE A 300 6.18 6.44 -1.56
CA PHE A 300 6.74 6.17 -0.24
C PHE A 300 5.88 6.83 0.84
N LEU A 301 5.30 6.03 1.72
CA LEU A 301 4.60 6.52 2.92
C LEU A 301 5.60 6.43 4.08
N LEU A 302 6.12 7.58 4.52
CA LEU A 302 7.28 7.65 5.40
C LEU A 302 6.93 8.29 6.74
N ASP A 303 7.19 7.56 7.81
CA ASP A 303 7.24 8.12 9.15
C ASP A 303 8.41 9.08 9.29
N SER A 304 8.13 10.29 9.77
CA SER A 304 9.10 11.36 9.99
C SER A 304 9.06 11.93 11.41
N THR A 305 8.65 11.11 12.37
CA THR A 305 8.73 11.42 13.81
C THR A 305 10.18 11.36 14.30
N GLY A 306 10.43 11.84 15.52
CA GLY A 306 11.78 11.95 16.06
C GLY A 306 12.53 10.61 16.19
N SER A 307 11.82 9.49 16.42
CA SER A 307 12.43 8.16 16.55
C SER A 307 13.07 7.67 15.25
N MET A 308 12.52 8.09 14.11
CA MET A 308 13.00 7.73 12.77
C MET A 308 14.23 8.54 12.30
N ALA A 309 14.85 9.37 13.14
CA ALA A 309 15.91 10.28 12.71
C ALA A 309 17.15 9.58 12.10
N ASP A 310 17.66 8.54 12.76
CA ASP A 310 18.82 7.78 12.29
C ASP A 310 18.49 6.95 11.05
N GLU A 311 17.29 6.34 11.04
CA GLU A 311 16.72 5.59 9.94
C GLU A 311 16.51 6.47 8.70
N ILE A 312 15.93 7.66 8.84
CA ILE A 312 15.74 8.61 7.74
C ILE A 312 17.09 9.00 7.14
N GLY A 313 18.13 9.21 7.96
CA GLY A 313 19.47 9.50 7.46
C GLY A 313 19.96 8.44 6.46
N GLN A 314 19.70 7.16 6.75
CA GLN A 314 20.07 6.03 5.89
C GLN A 314 19.05 5.78 4.76
N ILE A 315 17.74 5.96 5.02
CA ILE A 315 16.67 5.75 4.05
C ILE A 315 16.85 6.67 2.85
N LYS A 316 17.32 7.92 3.04
CA LYS A 316 17.54 8.86 1.94
C LYS A 316 18.50 8.31 0.89
N ALA A 317 19.60 7.70 1.31
CA ALA A 317 20.58 7.08 0.41
C ALA A 317 20.01 5.83 -0.28
N THR A 318 19.24 5.02 0.47
CA THR A 318 18.56 3.83 -0.05
C THR A 318 17.50 4.18 -1.11
N LEU A 319 16.64 5.16 -0.84
CA LEU A 319 15.63 5.65 -1.77
C LEU A 319 16.26 6.24 -3.04
N LEU A 320 17.42 6.90 -2.93
CA LEU A 320 18.20 7.34 -4.09
C LEU A 320 18.65 6.18 -4.97
N SER A 321 19.19 5.13 -4.36
CA SER A 321 19.60 3.92 -5.07
C SER A 321 18.40 3.27 -5.78
N ILE A 322 17.29 3.09 -5.06
CA ILE A 322 16.05 2.50 -5.57
C ILE A 322 15.52 3.30 -6.77
N ALA A 323 15.36 4.63 -6.62
CA ALA A 323 14.84 5.51 -7.67
C ALA A 323 15.68 5.44 -8.95
N THR A 324 17.00 5.45 -8.81
CA THR A 324 17.94 5.36 -9.94
C THR A 324 17.84 3.99 -10.62
N ARG A 325 17.88 2.91 -9.83
CA ARG A 325 17.89 1.54 -10.33
C ARG A 325 16.58 1.16 -11.02
N ILE A 326 15.42 1.58 -10.49
CA ILE A 326 14.12 1.34 -11.14
C ILE A 326 14.06 2.08 -12.49
N SER A 327 14.56 3.30 -12.56
CA SER A 327 14.61 4.09 -13.80
C SER A 327 15.52 3.47 -14.86
N ASP A 328 16.59 2.79 -14.42
CA ASP A 328 17.59 2.15 -15.28
C ASP A 328 17.24 0.70 -15.64
N LEU A 329 16.07 0.18 -15.24
CA LEU A 329 15.65 -1.19 -15.55
C LEU A 329 15.56 -1.41 -17.07
N PRO A 330 15.92 -2.62 -17.56
CA PRO A 330 15.81 -2.94 -18.99
C PRO A 330 14.42 -2.78 -19.58
N SER A 331 13.37 -2.98 -18.77
CA SER A 331 11.96 -2.79 -19.15
C SER A 331 11.57 -1.33 -19.37
N GLN A 332 12.41 -0.38 -18.96
CA GLN A 332 12.24 1.08 -19.11
C GLN A 332 10.84 1.55 -18.70
N PRO A 333 10.39 1.29 -17.47
CA PRO A 333 9.05 1.67 -17.03
C PRO A 333 8.85 3.18 -17.11
N ASP A 334 7.62 3.62 -17.43
CA ASP A 334 7.22 5.03 -17.31
C ASP A 334 7.01 5.35 -15.82
N LEU A 335 8.12 5.54 -15.11
CA LEU A 335 8.18 5.70 -13.66
C LEU A 335 7.74 7.11 -13.22
N ARG A 336 6.90 7.17 -12.19
CA ARG A 336 6.70 8.36 -11.36
C ARG A 336 6.82 8.00 -9.89
N MET A 337 7.43 8.89 -9.12
CA MET A 337 7.63 8.70 -7.68
C MET A 337 6.99 9.82 -6.88
N GLY A 338 6.32 9.46 -5.79
CA GLY A 338 5.74 10.41 -4.84
C GLY A 338 6.04 9.99 -3.41
N MET A 339 5.71 10.85 -2.45
CA MET A 339 5.90 10.58 -1.04
C MET A 339 4.80 11.22 -0.19
N VAL A 340 4.36 10.52 0.84
CA VAL A 340 3.60 11.11 1.95
C VAL A 340 4.47 10.97 3.18
N ALA A 341 4.94 12.09 3.73
CA ALA A 341 5.61 12.10 5.03
C ALA A 341 4.56 12.37 6.11
N TYR A 342 4.69 11.71 7.26
CA TYR A 342 3.79 11.95 8.39
C TYR A 342 4.53 12.07 9.72
N ARG A 343 3.85 12.70 10.67
CA ARG A 343 4.22 12.74 12.09
C ARG A 343 2.95 12.54 12.92
N ASP A 344 2.80 13.19 14.07
CA ASP A 344 1.62 13.05 14.89
C ASP A 344 0.76 14.30 15.07
N ARG A 345 -0.41 14.11 15.67
CA ARG A 345 -1.35 15.18 16.00
C ARG A 345 -0.76 16.09 17.08
N GLY A 346 -0.49 17.33 16.69
CA GLY A 346 0.09 18.34 17.58
C GLY A 346 1.48 18.78 17.13
N ASP A 347 2.09 18.03 16.22
CA ASP A 347 3.33 18.40 15.55
C ASP A 347 3.14 19.52 14.52
N GLU A 348 4.25 19.96 13.94
CA GLU A 348 4.27 20.96 12.85
C GLU A 348 3.34 20.59 11.69
N PHE A 349 3.16 19.29 11.44
CA PHE A 349 2.21 18.73 10.49
C PHE A 349 1.88 17.29 10.87
N VAL A 350 0.66 16.84 10.58
CA VAL A 350 0.32 15.40 10.66
C VAL A 350 0.73 14.71 9.38
N THR A 351 0.34 15.25 8.22
CA THR A 351 0.70 14.70 6.91
C THR A 351 1.22 15.78 5.96
N ARG A 352 2.16 15.40 5.09
CA ARG A 352 2.68 16.20 3.98
C ARG A 352 2.76 15.36 2.73
N LEU A 353 1.92 15.71 1.75
CA LEU A 353 1.93 15.12 0.42
C LEU A 353 2.95 15.81 -0.48
N PHE A 354 3.82 15.00 -1.08
CA PHE A 354 4.62 15.31 -2.24
C PHE A 354 4.15 14.44 -3.40
N ASP A 355 3.41 15.05 -4.32
CA ASP A 355 2.76 14.32 -5.41
C ASP A 355 3.77 13.72 -6.41
N PHE A 356 3.27 12.92 -7.35
CA PHE A 356 4.09 12.15 -8.29
C PHE A 356 4.94 13.02 -9.23
N GLU A 357 6.25 12.80 -9.20
CA GLU A 357 7.24 13.38 -10.10
C GLU A 357 7.84 12.32 -11.03
N ALA A 358 7.96 12.63 -12.31
CA ALA A 358 8.56 11.73 -13.31
C ALA A 358 10.10 11.84 -13.37
N GLU A 359 10.69 12.91 -12.81
CA GLU A 359 12.12 13.13 -12.80
C GLU A 359 12.71 12.68 -11.45
N PRO A 360 13.53 11.60 -11.40
CA PRO A 360 14.10 11.11 -10.14
C PRO A 360 14.82 12.21 -9.35
N ALA A 361 15.53 13.12 -10.03
CA ALA A 361 16.22 14.24 -9.38
C ALA A 361 15.29 15.15 -8.54
N ARG A 362 14.07 15.44 -9.02
CA ARG A 362 13.07 16.25 -8.29
C ARG A 362 12.55 15.54 -7.04
N PHE A 363 12.31 14.24 -7.18
CA PHE A 363 11.88 13.40 -6.06
C PHE A 363 12.97 13.34 -4.98
N LEU A 364 14.24 13.32 -5.36
CA LEU A 364 15.37 13.31 -4.43
C LEU A 364 15.52 14.63 -3.67
N GLU A 365 15.37 15.77 -4.34
CA GLU A 365 15.34 17.08 -3.67
C GLU A 365 14.26 17.12 -2.58
N THR A 366 13.11 16.51 -2.86
CA THR A 366 12.01 16.38 -1.92
C THR A 366 12.39 15.54 -0.69
N ILE A 367 12.93 14.34 -0.92
CA ILE A 367 13.39 13.44 0.16
C ILE A 367 14.46 14.12 1.03
N HIS A 368 15.40 14.84 0.42
CA HIS A 368 16.45 15.54 1.16
C HIS A 368 15.88 16.55 2.16
N GLY A 369 14.73 17.16 1.86
CA GLY A 369 14.04 18.12 2.73
C GLY A 369 13.28 17.51 3.92
N VAL A 370 13.10 16.18 3.98
CA VAL A 370 12.42 15.52 5.11
C VAL A 370 13.32 15.53 6.34
N VAL A 371 12.80 15.98 7.47
CA VAL A 371 13.52 16.00 8.75
C VAL A 371 12.64 15.32 9.79
N ALA A 372 13.22 14.34 10.49
CA ALA A 372 12.61 13.68 11.62
C ALA A 372 12.45 14.66 12.79
N ASP A 373 11.24 14.79 13.33
CA ASP A 373 10.94 15.61 14.51
C ASP A 373 9.54 15.26 15.05
N GLY A 374 9.21 15.67 16.27
CA GLY A 374 7.89 15.40 16.85
C GLY A 374 7.69 13.93 17.26
N GLY A 375 6.44 13.49 17.27
CA GLY A 375 6.00 12.21 17.84
C GLY A 375 5.61 12.39 19.30
N ASP A 376 6.56 12.71 20.18
CA ASP A 376 6.41 12.93 21.66
C ASP A 376 5.74 11.79 22.47
N ASP A 377 4.85 10.99 21.88
CA ASP A 377 4.29 9.74 22.36
C ASP A 377 4.41 8.60 21.32
N TYR A 378 3.89 7.43 21.70
CA TYR A 378 3.87 6.20 20.90
C TYR A 378 2.54 5.52 21.22
N PRO A 379 1.62 5.25 20.27
CA PRO A 379 1.73 5.18 18.79
C PRO A 379 1.91 6.50 18.00
N GLU A 380 1.73 6.47 16.66
CA GLU A 380 1.85 7.63 15.74
C GLU A 380 0.64 7.75 14.77
N SER A 381 0.47 8.86 14.02
CA SER A 381 -0.69 9.08 13.10
C SER A 381 -0.64 8.34 11.76
N LEU A 382 -0.28 7.05 11.77
CA LEU A 382 -0.21 6.23 10.56
C LEU A 382 -1.57 6.07 9.84
N ASN A 383 -2.69 6.01 10.56
CA ASN A 383 -4.02 5.88 9.96
C ASN A 383 -4.35 7.05 9.02
N GLU A 384 -4.16 8.28 9.49
CA GLU A 384 -4.36 9.50 8.70
C GLU A 384 -3.40 9.54 7.50
N ALA A 385 -2.14 9.19 7.72
CA ALA A 385 -1.14 9.15 6.67
C ALA A 385 -1.45 8.13 5.57
N PHE A 386 -1.90 6.93 5.95
CA PHE A 386 -2.31 5.89 5.01
C PHE A 386 -3.55 6.29 4.23
N HIS A 387 -4.52 6.93 4.89
CA HIS A 387 -5.69 7.49 4.20
C HIS A 387 -5.25 8.51 3.14
N VAL A 388 -4.40 9.47 3.50
CA VAL A 388 -3.85 10.48 2.57
C VAL A 388 -3.13 9.78 1.42
N ALA A 389 -2.23 8.84 1.69
CA ALA A 389 -1.45 8.11 0.69
C ALA A 389 -2.32 7.35 -0.34
N VAL A 390 -3.47 6.82 0.07
CA VAL A 390 -4.40 6.11 -0.84
C VAL A 390 -5.26 7.09 -1.65
N HIS A 391 -5.64 8.23 -1.06
CA HIS A 391 -6.70 9.07 -1.60
C HIS A 391 -6.23 10.32 -2.34
N GLU A 392 -5.20 10.98 -1.85
CA GLU A 392 -4.81 12.33 -2.30
C GLU A 392 -3.80 12.36 -3.46
N PRO A 393 -2.74 11.52 -3.50
CA PRO A 393 -1.82 11.49 -4.63
C PRO A 393 -2.51 11.26 -5.97
N GLN A 394 -1.93 11.79 -7.04
CA GLN A 394 -2.43 11.64 -8.41
C GLN A 394 -2.04 10.29 -9.04
N TRP A 395 -2.47 9.21 -8.39
CA TRP A 395 -2.33 7.85 -8.92
C TRP A 395 -2.89 7.75 -10.34
N ARG A 396 -2.09 7.25 -11.29
CA ARG A 396 -2.52 7.00 -12.67
C ARG A 396 -3.66 5.99 -12.66
N ARG A 397 -4.68 6.24 -13.48
CA ARG A 397 -5.78 5.28 -13.72
C ARG A 397 -5.42 4.32 -14.85
N GLY A 398 -6.30 3.37 -15.14
CA GLY A 398 -6.12 2.41 -16.24
C GLY A 398 -5.06 1.36 -15.89
N ASP A 399 -4.16 1.09 -16.83
CA ASP A 399 -3.22 -0.03 -16.78
C ASP A 399 -1.97 0.21 -15.93
N ALA A 400 -1.91 1.32 -15.20
CA ALA A 400 -0.77 1.61 -14.33
C ALA A 400 -0.64 0.60 -13.19
N ILE A 401 0.61 0.21 -12.90
CA ILE A 401 1.01 -0.51 -11.70
C ILE A 401 1.25 0.52 -10.59
N ARG A 402 0.68 0.27 -9.42
CA ARG A 402 0.66 1.21 -8.29
C ARG A 402 1.22 0.52 -7.06
N LEU A 403 2.43 0.91 -6.67
CA LEU A 403 3.14 0.32 -5.54
C LEU A 403 3.32 1.38 -4.46
N MET A 404 3.02 1.01 -3.21
CA MET A 404 3.27 1.83 -2.03
C MET A 404 4.29 1.12 -1.14
N PHE A 405 5.29 1.86 -0.66
CA PHE A 405 6.23 1.41 0.35
C PHE A 405 6.00 2.20 1.63
N LEU A 406 5.35 1.57 2.61
CA LEU A 406 5.12 2.13 3.95
C LEU A 406 6.37 1.86 4.79
N ILE A 407 6.97 2.90 5.37
CA ILE A 407 8.24 2.83 6.12
C ILE A 407 8.05 3.54 7.46
N ALA A 408 8.07 2.80 8.56
CA ALA A 408 7.73 3.31 9.88
C ALA A 408 8.23 2.41 11.01
N ASP A 409 8.37 2.93 12.23
CA ASP A 409 8.79 2.22 13.45
C ASP A 409 7.72 2.18 14.56
N ALA A 410 6.52 2.71 14.30
CA ALA A 410 5.40 2.74 15.24
C ALA A 410 4.08 2.19 14.67
N PRO A 411 3.20 1.61 15.52
CA PRO A 411 1.82 1.32 15.17
C PRO A 411 1.01 2.62 14.95
N PRO A 412 -0.19 2.52 14.36
CA PRO A 412 -1.14 3.63 14.35
C PRO A 412 -1.78 3.84 15.72
N HIS A 413 -2.08 5.09 16.05
CA HIS A 413 -3.07 5.38 17.09
C HIS A 413 -4.43 4.76 16.75
N LEU A 414 -5.06 4.07 17.70
CA LEU A 414 -6.42 3.53 17.56
C LEU A 414 -7.44 4.24 18.46
N ASP A 415 -6.97 5.16 19.32
CA ASP A 415 -7.75 5.88 20.31
C ASP A 415 -8.09 7.32 19.89
N TYR A 416 -7.51 7.80 18.79
CA TYR A 416 -7.81 9.09 18.22
C TYR A 416 -9.27 9.19 17.78
N GLN A 417 -9.94 10.24 18.27
CA GLN A 417 -11.29 10.58 17.85
C GLN A 417 -11.28 11.09 16.41
N ASP A 418 -12.33 10.74 15.66
CA ASP A 418 -12.53 11.13 14.27
C ASP A 418 -11.33 10.77 13.35
N ASP A 419 -10.69 9.63 13.61
CA ASP A 419 -9.60 9.09 12.79
C ASP A 419 -10.10 8.08 11.74
N TYR A 420 -9.20 7.73 10.82
CA TYR A 420 -9.42 6.67 9.84
C TYR A 420 -9.04 5.30 10.41
N SER A 421 -9.57 4.23 9.83
CA SER A 421 -9.15 2.87 10.17
C SER A 421 -8.25 2.33 9.07
N TYR A 422 -7.00 1.94 9.38
CA TYR A 422 -6.13 1.28 8.40
C TYR A 422 -6.79 0.07 7.75
N ALA A 423 -7.69 -0.62 8.47
CA ALA A 423 -8.40 -1.79 7.98
C ALA A 423 -9.39 -1.44 6.85
N ASP A 424 -10.05 -0.28 6.93
CA ASP A 424 -10.91 0.22 5.85
C ASP A 424 -10.05 0.75 4.69
N VAL A 425 -8.97 1.49 5.01
CA VAL A 425 -8.09 2.10 4.00
C VAL A 425 -7.36 1.05 3.16
N MET A 426 -6.96 -0.10 3.72
CA MET A 426 -6.34 -1.17 2.92
C MET A 426 -7.32 -1.82 1.93
N VAL A 427 -8.63 -1.87 2.26
CA VAL A 427 -9.68 -2.30 1.32
C VAL A 427 -9.82 -1.28 0.19
N GLU A 428 -9.76 0.01 0.51
CA GLU A 428 -9.79 1.10 -0.48
C GLU A 428 -8.53 1.10 -1.37
N ALA A 429 -7.37 0.77 -0.82
CA ALA A 429 -6.12 0.57 -1.57
C ALA A 429 -6.27 -0.58 -2.58
N ASN A 430 -6.79 -1.74 -2.15
CA ASN A 430 -7.08 -2.88 -3.03
C ASN A 430 -8.08 -2.49 -4.15
N ARG A 431 -9.16 -1.78 -3.81
CA ARG A 431 -10.13 -1.25 -4.79
C ARG A 431 -9.48 -0.38 -5.88
N ARG A 432 -8.44 0.36 -5.50
CA ARG A 432 -7.65 1.21 -6.41
C ARG A 432 -6.51 0.46 -7.11
N GLY A 433 -6.30 -0.82 -6.81
CA GLY A 433 -5.19 -1.62 -7.31
C GLY A 433 -3.84 -1.12 -6.82
N ILE A 434 -3.79 -0.58 -5.60
CA ILE A 434 -2.55 -0.16 -4.93
C ILE A 434 -2.05 -1.32 -4.09
N LYS A 435 -0.84 -1.81 -4.39
CA LYS A 435 -0.15 -2.86 -3.65
C LYS A 435 0.76 -2.21 -2.62
N THR A 436 0.64 -2.58 -1.35
CA THR A 436 1.42 -1.96 -0.27
C THR A 436 2.44 -2.95 0.27
N PHE A 437 3.71 -2.60 0.16
CA PHE A 437 4.80 -3.25 0.87
C PHE A 437 5.06 -2.45 2.14
N SER A 438 5.10 -3.12 3.29
CA SER A 438 5.38 -2.49 4.57
C SER A 438 6.78 -2.82 5.03
N ILE A 439 7.58 -1.82 5.37
CA ILE A 439 8.97 -1.92 5.81
C ILE A 439 9.01 -1.46 7.27
N ALA A 440 9.11 -2.43 8.17
CA ALA A 440 9.33 -2.19 9.59
C ALA A 440 10.74 -1.65 9.84
N SER A 441 10.80 -0.46 10.41
CA SER A 441 12.04 0.13 10.92
C SER A 441 12.36 -0.36 12.33
N SER A 442 13.52 0.00 12.86
CA SER A 442 13.92 -0.45 14.20
C SER A 442 12.94 0.03 15.25
N GLY A 443 12.49 -0.86 16.13
CA GLY A 443 11.63 -0.49 17.26
C GLY A 443 10.14 -0.73 17.04
N LEU A 444 9.71 -1.16 15.86
CA LEU A 444 8.33 -1.54 15.61
C LEU A 444 7.90 -2.70 16.54
N ASP A 445 6.87 -2.44 17.34
CA ASP A 445 6.39 -3.38 18.34
C ASP A 445 5.47 -4.47 17.73
N ALA A 446 4.90 -5.31 18.60
CA ALA A 446 4.01 -6.38 18.15
C ALA A 446 2.70 -5.85 17.53
N GLN A 447 2.17 -4.72 17.99
CA GLN A 447 0.99 -4.09 17.39
C GLN A 447 1.31 -3.58 15.99
N GLY A 448 2.43 -2.88 15.84
CA GLY A 448 2.91 -2.38 14.56
C GLY A 448 3.18 -3.51 13.57
N GLU A 449 3.87 -4.57 13.99
CA GLU A 449 4.11 -5.74 13.15
C GLU A 449 2.78 -6.34 12.65
N TYR A 450 1.80 -6.52 13.52
CA TYR A 450 0.50 -7.08 13.15
C TYR A 450 -0.21 -6.22 12.11
N VAL A 451 -0.24 -4.90 12.34
CA VAL A 451 -0.88 -3.94 11.43
C VAL A 451 -0.18 -3.94 10.07
N PHE A 452 1.15 -3.89 10.04
CA PHE A 452 1.94 -3.81 8.81
C PHE A 452 1.78 -5.08 7.97
N ARG A 453 1.89 -6.25 8.62
CA ARG A 453 1.65 -7.55 7.98
C ARG A 453 0.23 -7.64 7.43
N GLN A 454 -0.76 -7.16 8.17
CA GLN A 454 -2.15 -7.14 7.70
C GLN A 454 -2.34 -6.26 6.46
N ILE A 455 -1.79 -5.03 6.45
CA ILE A 455 -1.85 -4.13 5.29
C ILE A 455 -1.17 -4.75 4.07
N ALA A 456 0.03 -5.29 4.24
CA ALA A 456 0.78 -5.91 3.16
C ALA A 456 0.04 -7.13 2.61
N GLN A 457 -0.37 -8.05 3.48
CA GLN A 457 -1.08 -9.26 3.11
C GLN A 457 -2.38 -8.95 2.36
N HIS A 458 -3.17 -7.99 2.85
CA HIS A 458 -4.47 -7.66 2.25
C HIS A 458 -4.34 -7.06 0.84
N THR A 459 -3.22 -6.37 0.57
CA THR A 459 -2.94 -5.73 -0.72
C THR A 459 -1.99 -6.54 -1.61
N MET A 460 -1.76 -7.82 -1.29
CA MET A 460 -0.82 -8.71 -1.98
C MET A 460 0.63 -8.19 -2.02
N GLY A 461 1.01 -7.32 -1.09
CA GLY A 461 2.40 -6.97 -0.85
C GLY A 461 3.06 -7.91 0.17
N ARG A 462 4.29 -7.57 0.53
CA ARG A 462 5.13 -8.32 1.48
C ARG A 462 5.50 -7.45 2.68
N PHE A 463 5.75 -8.10 3.81
CA PHE A 463 6.27 -7.46 5.00
C PHE A 463 7.80 -7.57 5.01
N LEU A 464 8.46 -6.42 4.95
CA LEU A 464 9.90 -6.26 5.05
C LEU A 464 10.25 -5.70 6.42
N PHE A 465 11.45 -5.96 6.89
CA PHE A 465 11.93 -5.42 8.17
C PHE A 465 13.44 -5.18 8.14
N ILE A 466 13.86 -4.03 8.64
CA ILE A 466 15.27 -3.65 8.72
C ILE A 466 15.97 -4.55 9.75
N VAL A 467 17.12 -5.10 9.37
CA VAL A 467 17.97 -5.90 10.26
C VAL A 467 19.35 -5.28 10.37
N TYR A 468 19.92 -5.32 11.57
CA TYR A 468 21.25 -4.82 11.87
C TYR A 468 22.22 -5.95 12.21
N GLY A 469 23.45 -5.84 11.70
CA GLY A 469 24.56 -6.73 12.03
C GLY A 469 24.67 -8.01 11.18
N PRO A 470 25.80 -8.75 11.29
CA PRO A 470 26.08 -9.92 10.45
C PRO A 470 25.09 -11.06 10.71
N GLY A 471 24.35 -11.47 9.67
CA GLY A 471 23.31 -12.49 9.78
C GLY A 471 21.99 -12.00 10.38
N GLY A 472 21.84 -10.68 10.58
CA GLY A 472 20.63 -9.92 10.93
C GLY A 472 19.56 -10.69 11.69
N THR A 473 19.56 -10.62 13.02
CA THR A 473 18.44 -11.12 13.83
C THR A 473 17.36 -10.05 13.96
N THR A 474 16.10 -10.48 13.99
CA THR A 474 14.93 -9.61 14.18
C THR A 474 14.17 -9.96 15.45
N SER A 475 13.53 -8.96 16.06
CA SER A 475 12.54 -9.16 17.12
C SER A 475 11.15 -9.51 16.59
N HIS A 476 10.94 -9.39 15.28
CA HIS A 476 9.69 -9.72 14.62
C HIS A 476 9.39 -11.22 14.65
N SER A 477 8.10 -11.57 14.65
CA SER A 477 7.62 -12.96 14.71
C SER A 477 7.65 -13.61 13.34
N VAL A 478 8.86 -13.72 12.79
CA VAL A 478 9.17 -14.26 11.46
C VAL A 478 10.34 -15.26 11.55
N SER A 479 10.29 -16.29 10.71
CA SER A 479 11.31 -17.34 10.64
C SER A 479 11.74 -17.60 9.20
N ASP A 480 12.88 -18.26 9.01
CA ASP A 480 13.36 -18.74 7.70
C ASP A 480 13.37 -17.65 6.61
N TYR A 481 13.84 -16.45 6.95
CA TYR A 481 14.05 -15.34 6.01
C TYR A 481 15.52 -15.24 5.59
N THR A 482 15.74 -14.68 4.40
CA THR A 482 17.06 -14.25 3.94
C THR A 482 17.27 -12.78 4.30
N VAL A 483 18.54 -12.39 4.42
CA VAL A 483 18.91 -10.99 4.66
C VAL A 483 19.65 -10.49 3.43
N GLU A 484 19.12 -9.43 2.85
CA GLU A 484 19.64 -8.77 1.65
C GLU A 484 19.72 -7.26 1.87
N ARG A 485 20.30 -6.52 0.94
CA ARG A 485 20.24 -5.05 1.02
C ARG A 485 18.81 -4.60 0.76
N LEU A 486 18.35 -3.59 1.50
CA LEU A 486 17.00 -3.08 1.35
C LEU A 486 16.74 -2.54 -0.07
N ASP A 487 17.72 -1.89 -0.69
CA ASP A 487 17.57 -1.43 -2.07
C ASP A 487 17.52 -2.58 -3.09
N ASP A 488 18.25 -3.67 -2.85
CA ASP A 488 18.15 -4.88 -3.68
C ASP A 488 16.75 -5.50 -3.60
N LEU A 489 16.20 -5.64 -2.39
CA LEU A 489 14.85 -6.18 -2.18
C LEU A 489 13.78 -5.30 -2.80
N VAL A 490 13.81 -3.99 -2.57
CA VAL A 490 12.80 -3.09 -3.13
C VAL A 490 12.84 -3.09 -4.66
N VAL A 491 14.04 -3.09 -5.26
CA VAL A 491 14.18 -3.16 -6.71
C VAL A 491 13.70 -4.51 -7.25
N SER A 492 14.02 -5.62 -6.60
CA SER A 492 13.58 -6.96 -7.05
C SER A 492 12.06 -7.11 -6.99
N LEU A 493 11.40 -6.55 -5.98
CA LEU A 493 9.93 -6.52 -5.88
C LEU A 493 9.30 -5.75 -7.04
N VAL A 494 9.89 -4.61 -7.41
CA VAL A 494 9.41 -3.83 -8.56
C VAL A 494 9.68 -4.57 -9.88
N GLU A 495 10.85 -5.18 -10.04
CA GLU A 495 11.17 -6.01 -11.20
C GLU A 495 10.21 -7.20 -11.34
N GLU A 496 9.87 -7.87 -10.23
CA GLU A 496 8.90 -8.96 -10.20
C GLU A 496 7.53 -8.53 -10.72
N GLU A 497 7.01 -7.38 -10.25
CA GLU A 497 5.74 -6.84 -10.73
C GLU A 497 5.78 -6.52 -12.24
N LEU A 498 6.90 -5.98 -12.74
CA LEU A 498 7.05 -5.66 -14.16
C LEU A 498 7.21 -6.92 -15.03
N ALA A 499 7.87 -7.95 -14.52
CA ALA A 499 8.13 -9.20 -15.25
C ALA A 499 6.84 -9.92 -15.66
N TYR A 500 5.76 -9.81 -14.88
CA TYR A 500 4.45 -10.37 -15.25
C TYR A 500 3.85 -9.74 -16.51
N LEU A 501 4.33 -8.56 -16.91
CA LEU A 501 3.79 -7.78 -18.02
C LEU A 501 4.63 -7.88 -19.29
N GLU A 502 5.81 -8.49 -19.19
CA GLU A 502 6.67 -8.78 -20.33
C GLU A 502 6.04 -9.88 -21.21
N ARG A 503 6.13 -9.70 -22.54
CA ARG A 503 5.54 -10.60 -23.53
C ARG A 503 6.50 -10.95 -24.65
#